data_AF-A0AAV9T3I6-F1
#
_entry.id   AF-A0AAV9T3I6-F1
#
_cell.length_a   1.000
_cell.length_b   1.000
_cell.length_c   1.000
_cell.angle_alpha   90.00
_cell.angle_beta   90.00
_cell.angle_gamma   90.00
#
_symmetry.space_group_name_H-M   'P 1'
#
loop_
_entity.id
_entity.type
_entity.pdbx_description
1 polymer ?
#
loop_
_entity_poly.entity_id
_entity_poly.type
_entity_poly.pdbx_seq_one_letter_code
_entity_poly.pdbx_strand_id
1 'polypeptide(L)'
;MSQAEEQFPKHQPALTEKLAAVRDVLHKSISPIPPHPEPSPSATAQEAEPTTLLQDVKKLGFEDVDTLVDFLGSAVRGQIDDNDMLLERLIELFSKLPPGTVKGKKLEYGLINQLWNGVEHPPMTTLAEEHKYRAADGSNNNIHSPKMGAAGTAYARSAPPIAYQTPNQPEPSLVFDMLFARGGDFKPHPNKISSVLFYLATIITHDIFQTDGLSGVNKTSSYLDLAPLYGRNQEEQDAVRTKLDGRLKPDSFSSKRVLGFPPGVGVMLIMFNRFHNYVVTQLASINENNRFDRPTGPVPDPSDDAPEVPEKPESDVDQESAEYKAYLTKKAASDSWNAWVKYDNDLFQTARLITCGLYVSIVLRDYVRTILNMNRTASSWALDPRTNEGKSILRGETPEGTGNQVSVEFNLIYRWHCTISPKDDKWTQEMFAKELKHPSDPDKKVEDFTLMEFGHAIRDWEQRIDEDPVKRGFADLKRGKDGSFREEDLAKIFKESVEDVAGSYGANRIPEIMKPIELLGIMSARKWNVSTSG
;
A
#
# COMPACT_ATOMS: atom_id res chain seq x y z
N MET A 1 -54.25 -24.34 -0.49
CA MET A 1 -55.03 -23.51 -1.42
C MET A 1 -55.20 -22.13 -0.81
N SER A 2 -54.44 -21.16 -1.30
CA SER A 2 -54.81 -19.74 -1.42
C SER A 2 -53.65 -19.07 -2.16
N GLN A 3 -53.96 -18.50 -3.33
CA GLN A 3 -53.02 -17.92 -4.29
C GLN A 3 -52.40 -16.63 -3.73
N ALA A 4 -51.10 -16.43 -4.03
CA ALA A 4 -50.46 -15.13 -3.98
C ALA A 4 -50.66 -14.46 -5.34
N GLU A 5 -51.26 -13.28 -5.36
CA GLU A 5 -51.42 -12.45 -6.56
C GLU A 5 -50.09 -11.78 -6.94
N GLU A 6 -49.78 -11.82 -8.24
CA GLU A 6 -48.66 -11.17 -8.91
C GLU A 6 -48.63 -9.66 -8.67
N GLN A 7 -47.50 -9.14 -8.19
CA GLN A 7 -47.14 -7.72 -8.29
C GLN A 7 -46.12 -7.53 -9.43
N PHE A 8 -46.62 -7.33 -10.64
CA PHE A 8 -45.92 -6.61 -11.71
C PHE A 8 -46.84 -5.52 -12.26
N PRO A 9 -46.35 -4.29 -12.47
CA PRO A 9 -47.19 -3.20 -13.00
C PRO A 9 -47.58 -3.48 -14.45
N LYS A 10 -48.90 -3.51 -14.72
CA LYS A 10 -49.50 -3.83 -16.02
C LYS A 10 -49.67 -2.63 -16.98
N HIS A 11 -49.08 -1.48 -16.72
CA HIS A 11 -49.20 -0.33 -17.64
C HIS A 11 -47.88 0.41 -17.86
N GLN A 12 -47.48 0.51 -19.13
CA GLN A 12 -46.49 1.48 -19.58
C GLN A 12 -47.07 2.90 -19.43
N PRO A 13 -46.32 3.87 -18.87
CA PRO A 13 -46.80 5.24 -18.69
C PRO A 13 -47.12 5.91 -20.03
N ALA A 14 -48.09 6.83 -20.01
CA ALA A 14 -48.50 7.55 -21.21
C ALA A 14 -47.34 8.42 -21.75
N LEU A 15 -47.27 8.64 -23.07
CA LEU A 15 -46.23 9.44 -23.72
C LEU A 15 -46.02 10.81 -23.07
N THR A 16 -47.11 11.44 -22.61
CA THR A 16 -47.11 12.71 -21.90
C THR A 16 -46.41 12.65 -20.54
N GLU A 17 -46.50 11.53 -19.83
CA GLU A 17 -45.83 11.30 -18.54
C GLU A 17 -44.34 11.02 -18.73
N LYS A 18 -43.98 10.22 -19.76
CA LYS A 18 -42.58 10.01 -20.15
C LYS A 18 -41.90 11.32 -20.58
N LEU A 19 -42.57 12.13 -21.39
CA LEU A 19 -42.07 13.46 -21.82
C LEU A 19 -41.95 14.46 -20.65
N ALA A 20 -42.84 14.40 -19.66
CA ALA A 20 -42.74 15.20 -18.44
C ALA A 20 -41.54 14.79 -17.58
N ALA A 21 -41.28 13.48 -17.44
CA ALA A 21 -40.11 12.97 -16.74
C ALA A 21 -38.79 13.40 -17.42
N VAL A 22 -38.71 13.34 -18.75
CA VAL A 22 -37.56 13.86 -19.52
C VAL A 22 -37.34 15.35 -19.26
N ARG A 23 -38.42 16.15 -19.25
CA ARG A 23 -38.36 17.58 -18.95
C ARG A 23 -37.82 17.83 -17.54
N ASP A 24 -38.28 17.09 -16.54
CA ASP A 24 -37.86 17.27 -15.15
C ASP A 24 -36.39 16.87 -14.92
N VAL A 25 -35.92 15.85 -15.64
CA VAL A 25 -34.51 15.41 -15.57
C VAL A 25 -33.59 16.36 -16.35
N LEU A 26 -34.01 16.84 -17.53
CA LEU A 26 -33.29 17.89 -18.28
C LEU A 26 -33.20 19.21 -17.52
N HIS A 27 -34.20 19.57 -16.71
CA HIS A 27 -34.14 20.75 -15.85
C HIS A 27 -33.18 20.57 -14.67
N LYS A 28 -32.95 19.32 -14.22
CA LYS A 28 -32.04 19.00 -13.11
C LYS A 28 -30.59 18.80 -13.55
N SER A 29 -30.32 18.41 -14.80
CA SER A 29 -28.96 18.20 -15.33
C SER A 29 -28.24 19.49 -15.76
N ILE A 30 -28.88 20.65 -15.60
CA ILE A 30 -28.29 21.96 -15.89
C ILE A 30 -27.38 22.40 -14.71
N SER A 31 -26.27 21.70 -14.52
CA SER A 31 -25.18 22.18 -13.66
C SER A 31 -24.43 23.33 -14.36
N PRO A 32 -23.85 24.29 -13.61
CA PRO A 32 -23.10 25.39 -14.19
C PRO A 32 -21.81 24.90 -14.86
N ILE A 33 -21.52 25.47 -16.03
CA ILE A 33 -20.35 25.21 -16.87
C ILE A 33 -19.06 25.64 -16.12
N PRO A 34 -17.96 24.85 -16.10
CA PRO A 34 -16.67 25.31 -15.59
C PRO A 34 -16.09 26.45 -16.45
N PRO A 35 -15.46 27.48 -15.86
CA PRO A 35 -14.99 28.64 -16.60
C PRO A 35 -13.60 28.38 -17.18
N HIS A 36 -13.53 27.76 -18.36
CA HIS A 36 -12.33 27.83 -19.20
C HIS A 36 -12.67 28.42 -20.57
N PRO A 37 -11.99 29.48 -21.02
CA PRO A 37 -12.26 30.11 -22.30
C PRO A 37 -11.50 29.35 -23.40
N GLU A 38 -12.20 28.57 -24.21
CA GLU A 38 -11.66 28.04 -25.46
C GLU A 38 -12.02 28.95 -26.66
N PRO A 39 -11.16 29.00 -27.70
CA PRO A 39 -11.28 29.98 -28.77
C PRO A 39 -12.42 29.65 -29.74
N SER A 40 -13.16 30.68 -30.15
CA SER A 40 -14.29 30.57 -31.08
C SER A 40 -13.87 29.97 -32.43
N PRO A 41 -14.62 28.98 -32.97
CA PRO A 41 -14.41 28.52 -34.33
C PRO A 41 -14.88 29.57 -35.35
N SER A 42 -14.12 29.68 -36.44
CA SER A 42 -14.38 30.51 -37.62
C SER A 42 -15.76 30.24 -38.24
N ALA A 43 -16.41 31.31 -38.67
CA ALA A 43 -17.76 31.36 -39.22
C ALA A 43 -17.90 30.65 -40.58
N THR A 44 -18.79 29.66 -40.66
CA THR A 44 -19.88 29.55 -41.66
C THR A 44 -20.76 28.33 -41.33
N ALA A 45 -21.71 28.51 -40.42
CA ALA A 45 -22.89 27.65 -40.31
C ALA A 45 -24.08 28.58 -40.08
N GLN A 46 -25.03 28.61 -41.02
CA GLN A 46 -26.30 29.31 -40.81
C GLN A 46 -26.96 28.73 -39.55
N GLU A 47 -27.11 29.56 -38.51
CA GLU A 47 -27.90 29.20 -37.33
C GLU A 47 -29.36 29.01 -37.78
N ALA A 48 -29.87 27.79 -37.63
CA ALA A 48 -31.25 27.48 -37.90
C ALA A 48 -32.16 28.21 -36.90
N GLU A 49 -33.31 28.69 -37.40
CA GLU A 49 -34.37 29.33 -36.59
C GLU A 49 -34.67 28.54 -35.30
N PRO A 50 -34.96 29.21 -34.17
CA PRO A 50 -35.21 28.56 -32.90
C PRO A 50 -36.48 27.70 -32.95
N THR A 51 -36.33 26.39 -33.15
CA THR A 51 -37.45 25.45 -33.12
C THR A 51 -37.99 25.26 -31.70
N THR A 52 -39.32 25.25 -31.59
CA THR A 52 -40.00 24.91 -30.33
C THR A 52 -39.88 23.41 -30.06
N LEU A 53 -39.73 23.03 -28.79
CA LEU A 53 -39.46 21.64 -28.38
C LEU A 53 -40.52 20.65 -28.92
N LEU A 54 -41.76 21.09 -29.11
CA LEU A 54 -42.84 20.31 -29.71
C LEU A 54 -42.65 20.01 -31.21
N GLN A 55 -41.95 20.85 -31.96
CA GLN A 55 -41.69 20.66 -33.40
C GLN A 55 -40.50 19.71 -33.62
N ASP A 56 -39.50 19.76 -32.74
CA ASP A 56 -38.36 18.82 -32.75
C ASP A 56 -38.79 17.42 -32.31
N VAL A 57 -39.66 17.32 -31.28
CA VAL A 57 -40.20 16.05 -30.74
C VAL A 57 -41.13 15.33 -31.73
N LYS A 58 -41.76 16.03 -32.68
CA LYS A 58 -42.59 15.38 -33.73
C LYS A 58 -41.78 14.46 -34.67
N LYS A 59 -40.45 14.59 -34.68
CA LYS A 59 -39.55 13.72 -35.46
C LYS A 59 -38.96 12.57 -34.64
N LEU A 60 -39.24 12.51 -33.35
CA LEU A 60 -38.74 11.50 -32.42
C LEU A 60 -39.80 10.42 -32.20
N GLY A 61 -39.41 9.15 -32.30
CA GLY A 61 -40.24 7.99 -31.98
C GLY A 61 -40.29 7.69 -30.48
N PHE A 62 -41.08 6.69 -30.09
CA PHE A 62 -41.14 6.23 -28.69
C PHE A 62 -39.78 5.71 -28.19
N GLU A 63 -39.03 5.02 -29.03
CA GLU A 63 -37.69 4.49 -28.74
C GLU A 63 -36.64 5.60 -28.52
N ASP A 64 -36.80 6.72 -29.23
CA ASP A 64 -35.93 7.90 -29.11
C ASP A 64 -36.11 8.61 -27.75
N VAL A 65 -37.34 8.65 -27.22
CA VAL A 65 -37.64 9.20 -25.89
C VAL A 65 -37.12 8.29 -24.78
N ASP A 66 -37.29 6.98 -24.93
CA ASP A 66 -36.76 6.00 -23.97
C ASP A 66 -35.22 6.06 -23.93
N THR A 67 -34.57 6.20 -25.08
CA THR A 67 -33.12 6.41 -25.19
C THR A 67 -32.64 7.66 -24.45
N LEU A 68 -33.37 8.77 -24.51
CA LEU A 68 -33.05 9.99 -23.76
C LEU A 68 -33.20 9.81 -22.24
N VAL A 69 -34.22 9.06 -21.80
CA VAL A 69 -34.42 8.72 -20.38
C VAL A 69 -33.28 7.84 -19.89
N ASP A 70 -32.92 6.81 -20.65
CA ASP A 70 -31.83 5.89 -20.33
C ASP A 70 -30.48 6.64 -20.25
N PHE A 71 -30.22 7.53 -21.21
CA PHE A 71 -29.04 8.40 -21.22
C PHE A 71 -28.95 9.28 -19.96
N LEU A 72 -30.02 10.01 -19.64
CA LEU A 72 -30.04 10.85 -18.45
C LEU A 72 -29.96 10.02 -17.15
N GLY A 73 -30.58 8.83 -17.14
CA GLY A 73 -30.47 7.88 -16.02
C GLY A 73 -29.04 7.36 -15.84
N SER A 74 -28.36 7.03 -16.93
CA SER A 74 -26.96 6.56 -16.93
C SER A 74 -25.99 7.66 -16.50
N ALA A 75 -26.21 8.92 -16.92
CA ALA A 75 -25.41 10.06 -16.49
C ALA A 75 -25.50 10.33 -14.98
N VAL A 76 -26.64 9.98 -14.36
CA VAL A 76 -26.82 10.05 -12.89
C VAL A 76 -26.23 8.83 -12.19
N ARG A 77 -26.35 7.63 -12.78
CA ARG A 77 -25.86 6.37 -12.21
C ARG A 77 -24.35 6.17 -12.39
N GLY A 78 -23.73 6.87 -13.34
CA GLY A 78 -22.31 6.74 -13.69
C GLY A 78 -21.93 5.41 -14.34
N GLN A 79 -22.91 4.60 -14.75
CA GLN A 79 -22.70 3.29 -15.37
C GLN A 79 -23.57 3.16 -16.61
N ILE A 80 -22.98 2.63 -17.68
CA ILE A 80 -23.65 2.27 -18.93
C ILE A 80 -23.47 0.75 -19.09
N ASP A 81 -24.57 0.02 -19.31
CA ASP A 81 -24.49 -1.37 -19.73
C ASP A 81 -24.42 -1.40 -21.26
N ASP A 82 -23.28 -1.83 -21.80
CA ASP A 82 -23.07 -1.88 -23.26
C ASP A 82 -24.01 -2.88 -23.95
N ASN A 83 -24.57 -3.85 -23.23
CA ASN A 83 -25.57 -4.77 -23.79
C ASN A 83 -26.88 -4.07 -24.16
N ASP A 84 -27.15 -2.90 -23.59
CA ASP A 84 -28.35 -2.10 -23.87
C ASP A 84 -28.22 -1.24 -25.14
N MET A 85 -27.05 -1.27 -25.81
CA MET A 85 -26.75 -0.52 -27.04
C MET A 85 -27.15 0.96 -26.96
N LEU A 86 -26.98 1.56 -25.78
CA LEU A 86 -27.44 2.92 -25.51
C LEU A 86 -26.70 3.95 -26.37
N LEU A 87 -25.42 3.71 -26.64
CA LEU A 87 -24.59 4.58 -27.48
C LEU A 87 -25.07 4.58 -28.94
N GLU A 88 -25.37 3.40 -29.49
CA GLU A 88 -25.89 3.21 -30.84
C GLU A 88 -27.24 3.90 -30.99
N ARG A 89 -28.14 3.70 -30.02
CA ARG A 89 -29.45 4.37 -29.97
C ARG A 89 -29.32 5.89 -29.89
N LEU A 90 -28.33 6.40 -29.15
CA LEU A 90 -28.03 7.84 -29.07
C LEU A 90 -27.49 8.39 -30.39
N ILE A 91 -26.61 7.66 -31.08
CA ILE A 91 -26.09 8.05 -32.40
C ILE A 91 -27.24 8.09 -33.42
N GLU A 92 -28.13 7.10 -33.42
CA GLU A 92 -29.34 7.10 -34.24
C GLU A 92 -30.23 8.30 -33.94
N LEU A 93 -30.44 8.61 -32.65
CA LEU A 93 -31.17 9.80 -32.22
C LEU A 93 -30.53 11.09 -32.77
N PHE A 94 -29.22 11.24 -32.64
CA PHE A 94 -28.49 12.41 -33.16
C PHE A 94 -28.60 12.54 -34.67
N SER A 95 -28.60 11.42 -35.41
CA SER A 95 -28.77 11.43 -36.87
C SER A 95 -30.14 11.96 -37.34
N LYS A 96 -31.17 11.87 -36.48
CA LYS A 96 -32.54 12.34 -36.76
C LYS A 96 -32.74 13.83 -36.41
N LEU A 97 -31.87 14.43 -35.61
CA LEU A 97 -31.99 15.82 -35.17
C LEU A 97 -31.57 16.80 -36.27
N PRO A 98 -32.27 17.96 -36.44
CA PRO A 98 -31.88 18.94 -37.44
C PRO A 98 -30.48 19.52 -37.14
N PRO A 99 -29.60 19.61 -38.15
CA PRO A 99 -28.25 20.14 -37.95
C PRO A 99 -28.30 21.61 -37.48
N GLY A 100 -27.39 21.97 -36.57
CA GLY A 100 -27.19 23.35 -36.13
C GLY A 100 -28.16 23.87 -35.05
N THR A 101 -29.08 23.05 -34.54
CA THR A 101 -29.99 23.46 -33.46
C THR A 101 -29.26 23.61 -32.12
N VAL A 102 -29.59 24.66 -31.34
CA VAL A 102 -29.00 24.92 -30.01
C VAL A 102 -29.19 23.74 -29.05
N LYS A 103 -30.34 23.06 -29.13
CA LYS A 103 -30.65 21.89 -28.27
C LYS A 103 -29.91 20.63 -28.72
N GLY A 104 -29.79 20.39 -30.02
CA GLY A 104 -28.99 19.29 -30.57
C GLY A 104 -27.54 19.42 -30.12
N LYS A 105 -26.95 20.62 -30.23
CA LYS A 105 -25.61 20.91 -29.71
C LYS A 105 -25.48 20.61 -28.21
N LYS A 106 -26.48 20.95 -27.38
CA LYS A 106 -26.44 20.66 -25.94
C LYS A 106 -26.46 19.16 -25.62
N LEU A 107 -27.28 18.39 -26.34
CA LEU A 107 -27.32 16.93 -26.19
C LEU A 107 -25.99 16.31 -26.65
N GLU A 108 -25.43 16.79 -27.76
CA GLU A 108 -24.12 16.39 -28.27
C GLU A 108 -23.00 16.69 -27.26
N TYR A 109 -22.97 17.90 -26.68
CA TYR A 109 -22.07 18.22 -25.58
C TYR A 109 -22.28 17.34 -24.35
N GLY A 110 -23.51 16.95 -24.05
CA GLY A 110 -23.82 15.99 -22.99
C GLY A 110 -23.19 14.62 -23.26
N LEU A 111 -23.34 14.10 -24.49
CA LEU A 111 -22.72 12.84 -24.90
C LEU A 111 -21.20 12.93 -24.85
N ILE A 112 -20.61 14.00 -25.37
CA ILE A 112 -19.16 14.24 -25.31
C ILE A 112 -18.68 14.25 -23.86
N ASN A 113 -19.38 14.94 -22.96
CA ASN A 113 -19.04 14.96 -21.54
C ASN A 113 -19.18 13.57 -20.90
N GLN A 114 -20.17 12.77 -21.28
CA GLN A 114 -20.32 11.42 -20.74
C GLN A 114 -19.23 10.49 -21.26
N LEU A 115 -18.87 10.56 -22.53
CA LEU A 115 -17.76 9.80 -23.11
C LEU A 115 -16.41 10.22 -22.51
N TRP A 116 -16.19 11.53 -22.36
CA TRP A 116 -14.99 12.08 -21.75
C TRP A 116 -14.84 11.68 -20.28
N ASN A 117 -15.90 11.81 -19.48
CA ASN A 117 -15.85 11.42 -18.06
C ASN A 117 -15.99 9.90 -17.84
N GLY A 118 -16.29 9.13 -18.90
CA GLY A 118 -16.33 7.67 -18.88
C GLY A 118 -14.95 7.03 -18.93
N VAL A 119 -13.90 7.81 -19.24
CA VAL A 119 -12.51 7.37 -19.24
C VAL A 119 -11.73 8.19 -18.22
N GLU A 120 -10.78 7.55 -17.55
CA GLU A 120 -9.86 8.25 -16.64
C GLU A 120 -8.90 9.16 -17.40
N HIS A 121 -8.76 10.41 -16.95
CA HIS A 121 -7.86 11.39 -17.53
C HIS A 121 -7.02 12.07 -16.44
N PRO A 122 -5.71 11.74 -16.32
CA PRO A 122 -4.99 10.69 -17.04
C PRO A 122 -5.37 9.28 -16.53
N PRO A 123 -5.09 8.20 -17.30
CA PRO A 123 -5.34 6.84 -16.84
C PRO A 123 -4.52 6.52 -15.59
N MET A 124 -5.08 5.81 -14.61
CA MET A 124 -4.39 5.48 -13.35
C MET A 124 -3.74 4.09 -13.36
N THR A 125 -3.98 3.30 -14.40
CA THR A 125 -3.44 1.94 -14.58
C THR A 125 -2.77 1.79 -15.95
N THR A 126 -1.89 0.81 -16.09
CA THR A 126 -1.13 0.54 -17.32
C THR A 126 -0.84 -0.96 -17.49
N LEU A 127 -0.65 -1.40 -18.73
CA LEU A 127 -0.22 -2.75 -19.09
C LEU A 127 1.30 -2.91 -19.17
N ALA A 128 2.06 -1.86 -18.87
CA ALA A 128 3.52 -1.89 -18.92
C ALA A 128 4.09 -2.82 -17.84
N GLU A 129 5.03 -3.71 -18.22
CA GLU A 129 5.52 -4.81 -17.37
C GLU A 129 6.20 -4.28 -16.10
N GLU A 130 6.82 -3.10 -16.15
CA GLU A 130 7.47 -2.44 -15.02
C GLU A 130 6.50 -2.04 -13.88
N HIS A 131 5.19 -1.97 -14.15
CA HIS A 131 4.15 -1.66 -13.15
C HIS A 131 3.34 -2.89 -12.69
N LYS A 132 3.68 -4.08 -13.19
CA LYS A 132 2.96 -5.33 -12.86
C LYS A 132 3.07 -5.71 -11.38
N TYR A 133 4.20 -5.38 -10.75
CA TYR A 133 4.50 -5.69 -9.35
C TYR A 133 4.97 -4.45 -8.59
N ARG A 134 4.92 -4.52 -7.26
CA ARG A 134 5.47 -3.44 -6.41
C ARG A 134 7.00 -3.43 -6.51
N ALA A 135 7.58 -2.29 -6.89
CA ALA A 135 9.03 -2.10 -6.79
C ALA A 135 9.53 -2.33 -5.35
N ALA A 136 10.78 -2.75 -5.19
CA ALA A 136 11.36 -3.04 -3.88
C ALA A 136 11.47 -1.79 -2.97
N ASP A 137 11.61 -0.61 -3.57
CA ASP A 137 11.66 0.69 -2.89
C ASP A 137 10.31 1.42 -2.86
N GLY A 138 9.24 0.80 -3.38
CA GLY A 138 7.91 1.39 -3.49
C GLY A 138 7.78 2.49 -4.56
N SER A 139 8.79 2.71 -5.40
CA SER A 139 8.68 3.57 -6.58
C SER A 139 7.68 3.00 -7.60
N ASN A 140 7.26 3.83 -8.56
CA ASN A 140 6.36 3.47 -9.67
C ASN A 140 4.95 3.00 -9.24
N ASN A 141 4.57 3.18 -7.98
CA ASN A 141 3.22 2.88 -7.48
C ASN A 141 2.20 3.90 -8.02
N ASN A 142 2.59 5.17 -8.14
CA ASN A 142 1.86 6.16 -8.94
C ASN A 142 2.59 6.33 -10.28
N ILE A 143 1.90 6.07 -11.39
CA ILE A 143 2.49 6.09 -12.73
C ILE A 143 2.86 7.51 -13.21
N HIS A 144 2.14 8.53 -12.73
CA HIS A 144 2.38 9.94 -13.07
C HIS A 144 3.38 10.61 -12.13
N SER A 145 3.59 10.02 -10.95
CA SER A 145 4.58 10.46 -9.98
C SER A 145 5.38 9.27 -9.43
N PRO A 146 6.33 8.73 -10.21
CA PRO A 146 7.12 7.55 -9.85
C PRO A 146 7.79 7.58 -8.47
N LYS A 147 8.15 8.76 -7.98
CA LYS A 147 8.82 8.93 -6.67
C LYS A 147 7.84 9.11 -5.51
N MET A 148 6.53 9.23 -5.77
CA MET A 148 5.55 9.44 -4.71
C MET A 148 5.55 8.23 -3.76
N GLY A 149 5.90 8.49 -2.50
CA GLY A 149 5.95 7.45 -1.47
C GLY A 149 7.12 6.48 -1.58
N ALA A 150 8.05 6.67 -2.51
CA ALA A 150 9.22 5.80 -2.63
C ALA A 150 10.16 5.97 -1.43
N ALA A 151 10.91 4.92 -1.10
CA ALA A 151 11.99 4.99 -0.14
C ALA A 151 13.05 6.02 -0.55
N GLY A 152 13.71 6.63 0.44
CA GLY A 152 14.71 7.68 0.21
C GLY A 152 14.11 9.05 -0.13
N THR A 153 12.79 9.24 -0.02
CA THR A 153 12.12 10.53 -0.23
C THR A 153 11.80 11.24 1.09
N ALA A 154 11.61 12.56 1.03
CA ALA A 154 11.27 13.35 2.22
C ALA A 154 9.89 12.97 2.78
N TYR A 155 9.71 13.11 4.09
CA TYR A 155 8.37 13.06 4.69
C TYR A 155 7.49 14.19 4.16
N ALA A 156 6.20 13.89 3.96
CA ALA A 156 5.19 14.93 3.74
C ALA A 156 4.93 15.72 5.05
N ARG A 157 4.15 16.80 4.94
CA ARG A 157 3.63 17.54 6.09
C ARG A 157 2.12 17.58 6.03
N SER A 158 1.47 17.19 7.13
CA SER A 158 0.02 17.32 7.28
C SER A 158 -0.37 18.70 7.82
N ALA A 159 0.53 19.39 8.50
CA ALA A 159 0.28 20.72 9.07
C ALA A 159 1.43 21.69 8.74
N PRO A 160 1.14 22.94 8.33
CA PRO A 160 2.17 23.95 8.16
C PRO A 160 2.74 24.41 9.51
N PRO A 161 4.03 24.76 9.59
CA PRO A 161 4.65 25.32 10.79
C PRO A 161 4.20 26.78 11.01
N ILE A 162 3.05 26.97 11.65
CA ILE A 162 2.44 28.31 11.83
C ILE A 162 2.73 28.95 13.19
N ALA A 163 3.20 28.18 14.17
CA ALA A 163 3.53 28.67 15.50
C ALA A 163 5.03 28.99 15.61
N TYR A 164 5.36 30.16 16.18
CA TYR A 164 6.74 30.51 16.49
C TYR A 164 7.28 29.59 17.59
N GLN A 165 8.37 28.88 17.30
CA GLN A 165 9.10 28.13 18.31
C GLN A 165 9.97 29.09 19.12
N THR A 166 9.71 29.20 20.42
CA THR A 166 10.51 30.07 21.30
C THR A 166 11.98 29.60 21.30
N PRO A 167 12.97 30.50 21.37
CA PRO A 167 14.38 30.10 21.45
C PRO A 167 14.69 29.32 22.73
N ASN A 168 13.92 29.55 23.80
CA ASN A 168 14.10 28.97 25.12
C ASN A 168 13.11 27.81 25.33
N GLN A 169 13.18 26.77 24.49
CA GLN A 169 12.42 25.54 24.72
C GLN A 169 12.95 24.80 25.95
N PRO A 170 12.10 24.11 26.73
CA PRO A 170 12.56 23.31 27.85
C PRO A 170 13.52 22.22 27.36
N GLU A 171 14.53 21.89 28.16
CA GLU A 171 15.47 20.83 27.84
C GLU A 171 14.73 19.51 27.59
N PRO A 172 15.02 18.77 26.50
CA PRO A 172 14.35 17.50 26.22
C PRO A 172 14.37 16.51 27.39
N SER A 173 15.46 16.46 28.16
CA SER A 173 15.54 15.59 29.34
C SER A 173 14.54 15.99 30.41
N LEU A 174 14.40 17.30 30.67
CA LEU A 174 13.45 17.81 31.66
C LEU A 174 12.01 17.46 31.26
N VAL A 175 11.69 17.56 29.97
CA VAL A 175 10.37 17.15 29.45
C VAL A 175 10.13 15.66 29.70
N PHE A 176 11.13 14.81 29.42
CA PHE A 176 11.00 13.38 29.65
C PHE A 176 10.80 13.05 31.13
N ASP A 177 11.67 13.57 31.99
CA ASP A 177 11.68 13.27 33.43
C ASP A 177 10.40 13.73 34.14
N MET A 178 9.78 14.82 33.65
CA MET A 178 8.57 15.39 34.26
C MET A 178 7.25 14.86 33.70
N LEU A 179 7.23 14.42 32.42
CA LEU A 179 5.97 14.12 31.72
C LEU A 179 5.91 12.74 31.05
N PHE A 180 7.06 12.10 30.78
CA PHE A 180 7.12 10.85 30.01
C PHE A 180 7.46 9.66 30.89
N ALA A 181 8.45 9.80 31.78
CA ALA A 181 8.99 8.73 32.60
C ALA A 181 7.90 7.98 33.39
N ARG A 182 7.87 6.65 33.30
CA ARG A 182 6.86 5.79 33.93
C ARG A 182 7.01 5.73 35.45
N GLY A 183 8.23 5.79 35.96
CA GLY A 183 8.53 5.45 37.34
C GLY A 183 8.20 3.98 37.65
N GLY A 184 8.03 3.68 38.93
CA GLY A 184 7.75 2.31 39.40
C GLY A 184 6.30 1.83 39.25
N ASP A 185 5.36 2.68 38.83
CA ASP A 185 3.93 2.38 38.84
C ASP A 185 3.40 2.06 37.44
N PHE A 186 3.53 0.80 37.03
CA PHE A 186 3.00 0.32 35.77
C PHE A 186 1.46 0.37 35.75
N LYS A 187 0.89 1.02 34.72
CA LYS A 187 -0.55 0.99 34.46
C LYS A 187 -0.86 0.11 33.25
N PRO A 188 -1.52 -1.05 33.46
CA PRO A 188 -1.92 -1.90 32.35
C PRO A 188 -2.99 -1.21 31.51
N HIS A 189 -3.01 -1.52 30.21
CA HIS A 189 -4.04 -1.05 29.30
C HIS A 189 -5.44 -1.41 29.86
N PRO A 190 -6.40 -0.46 29.93
CA PRO A 190 -7.69 -0.70 30.59
C PRO A 190 -8.49 -1.85 29.96
N ASN A 191 -8.34 -2.05 28.64
CA ASN A 191 -8.95 -3.16 27.92
C ASN A 191 -8.13 -4.47 27.94
N LYS A 192 -7.04 -4.54 28.73
CA LYS A 192 -6.14 -5.71 28.79
C LYS A 192 -5.65 -6.16 27.42
N ILE A 193 -5.29 -5.19 26.58
CA ILE A 193 -4.73 -5.44 25.25
C ILE A 193 -3.38 -6.13 25.42
N SER A 194 -3.17 -7.19 24.65
CA SER A 194 -1.91 -7.93 24.60
C SER A 194 -0.80 -7.13 23.91
N SER A 195 0.45 -7.34 24.33
CA SER A 195 1.65 -6.82 23.66
C SER A 195 1.72 -7.19 22.16
N VAL A 196 1.07 -8.28 21.72
CA VAL A 196 0.99 -8.67 20.30
C VAL A 196 0.37 -7.57 19.42
N LEU A 197 -0.61 -6.81 19.92
CA LEU A 197 -1.16 -5.68 19.17
C LEU A 197 -0.05 -4.66 18.87
N PHE A 198 0.80 -4.38 19.85
CA PHE A 198 1.87 -3.41 19.73
C PHE A 198 3.06 -3.96 18.95
N TYR A 199 3.26 -5.28 18.90
CA TYR A 199 4.23 -5.88 17.98
C TYR A 199 3.81 -5.71 16.52
N LEU A 200 2.51 -5.88 16.23
CA LEU A 200 1.98 -5.57 14.91
C LEU A 200 2.10 -4.06 14.62
N ALA A 201 1.85 -3.19 15.61
CA ALA A 201 2.10 -1.75 15.48
C ALA A 201 3.57 -1.44 15.14
N THR A 202 4.52 -2.14 15.77
CA THR A 202 5.95 -2.02 15.46
C THR A 202 6.23 -2.41 14.00
N ILE A 203 5.67 -3.52 13.52
CA ILE A 203 5.80 -3.93 12.11
C ILE A 203 5.22 -2.84 11.19
N ILE A 204 3.99 -2.37 11.43
CA ILE A 204 3.33 -1.34 10.63
C ILE A 204 4.15 -0.06 10.58
N THR A 205 4.57 0.43 11.74
CA THR A 205 5.35 1.68 11.81
C THR A 205 6.73 1.54 11.17
N HIS A 206 7.35 0.37 11.23
CA HIS A 206 8.67 0.13 10.61
C HIS A 206 8.58 -0.21 9.12
N ASP A 207 7.38 -0.54 8.64
CA ASP A 207 7.04 -0.67 7.24
C ASP A 207 7.00 0.71 6.57
N ILE A 208 6.33 1.68 7.22
CA ILE A 208 6.09 3.01 6.63
C ILE A 208 7.01 4.11 7.18
N PHE A 209 7.76 3.90 8.26
CA PHE A 209 8.67 4.89 8.85
C PHE A 209 10.06 4.32 9.15
N GLN A 210 11.07 4.94 8.52
CA GLN A 210 12.46 4.72 8.90
C GLN A 210 13.28 6.01 8.69
N THR A 211 13.38 6.81 9.75
CA THR A 211 14.17 8.04 9.74
C THR A 211 15.66 7.75 9.93
N ASP A 212 16.50 8.42 9.15
CA ASP A 212 17.96 8.38 9.28
C ASP A 212 18.48 9.55 10.14
N GLY A 213 18.74 9.28 11.42
CA GLY A 213 19.16 10.30 12.38
C GLY A 213 18.21 11.49 12.43
N LEU A 214 18.74 12.69 12.19
CA LEU A 214 17.97 13.95 12.17
C LEU A 214 17.55 14.38 10.74
N SER A 215 17.56 13.46 9.78
CA SER A 215 17.16 13.68 8.39
C SER A 215 15.64 13.72 8.25
N GLY A 216 15.11 14.62 7.44
CA GLY A 216 13.69 14.63 7.04
C GLY A 216 13.32 13.58 6.00
N VAL A 217 14.21 12.62 5.71
CA VAL A 217 14.05 11.57 4.69
C VAL A 217 13.57 10.28 5.34
N ASN A 218 12.56 9.67 4.72
CA ASN A 218 12.10 8.32 5.02
C ASN A 218 12.92 7.31 4.20
N LYS A 219 13.60 6.37 4.85
CA LYS A 219 14.41 5.35 4.18
C LYS A 219 13.60 4.13 3.73
N THR A 220 12.35 4.01 4.15
CA THR A 220 11.41 2.98 3.67
C THR A 220 10.32 3.64 2.83
N SER A 221 9.54 2.83 2.10
CA SER A 221 8.40 3.32 1.33
C SER A 221 7.29 3.84 2.24
N SER A 222 6.35 4.60 1.69
CA SER A 222 5.15 5.08 2.40
C SER A 222 3.98 4.11 2.30
N TYR A 223 4.22 2.87 1.86
CA TYR A 223 3.20 1.89 1.53
C TYR A 223 3.24 0.72 2.52
N LEU A 224 2.09 0.06 2.69
CA LEU A 224 2.02 -1.20 3.44
C LEU A 224 2.49 -2.36 2.54
N ASP A 225 3.78 -2.42 2.28
CA ASP A 225 4.42 -3.41 1.41
C ASP A 225 5.28 -4.45 2.15
N LEU A 226 5.19 -4.44 3.50
CA LEU A 226 5.84 -5.35 4.42
C LEU A 226 7.38 -5.35 4.25
N ALA A 227 7.95 -4.17 4.06
CA ALA A 227 9.39 -3.92 3.98
C ALA A 227 10.22 -4.54 5.12
N PRO A 228 9.75 -4.67 6.39
CA PRO A 228 10.52 -5.35 7.42
C PRO A 228 10.82 -6.81 7.09
N LEU A 229 9.95 -7.48 6.33
CA LEU A 229 10.17 -8.82 5.78
C LEU A 229 10.97 -8.76 4.48
N TYR A 230 10.48 -7.98 3.50
CA TYR A 230 10.94 -8.04 2.11
C TYR A 230 12.10 -7.10 1.74
N GLY A 231 12.49 -6.18 2.61
CA GLY A 231 13.47 -5.13 2.31
C GLY A 231 12.84 -3.88 1.70
N ARG A 232 13.57 -2.77 1.81
CA ARG A 232 13.16 -1.41 1.33
C ARG A 232 13.85 -0.98 0.05
N ASN A 233 14.64 -1.85 -0.56
CA ASN A 233 15.32 -1.64 -1.83
C ASN A 233 15.67 -3.00 -2.46
N GLN A 234 16.18 -2.99 -3.71
CA GLN A 234 16.44 -4.23 -4.44
C GLN A 234 17.53 -5.10 -3.79
N GLU A 235 18.58 -4.49 -3.23
CA GLU A 235 19.67 -5.20 -2.56
C GLU A 235 19.16 -5.97 -1.33
N GLU A 236 18.39 -5.31 -0.47
CA GLU A 236 17.80 -5.92 0.71
C GLU A 236 16.74 -6.98 0.37
N GLN A 237 16.00 -6.78 -0.73
CA GLN A 237 15.04 -7.76 -1.22
C GLN A 237 15.72 -9.01 -1.77
N ASP A 238 16.80 -8.83 -2.52
CA ASP A 238 17.60 -9.94 -3.01
C ASP A 238 18.28 -10.70 -1.87
N ALA A 239 18.75 -10.00 -0.84
CA ALA A 239 19.43 -10.60 0.29
C ALA A 239 18.55 -11.57 1.09
N VAL A 240 17.24 -11.33 1.17
CA VAL A 240 16.30 -12.21 1.89
C VAL A 240 15.76 -13.37 1.04
N ARG A 241 15.91 -13.30 -0.29
CA ARG A 241 15.47 -14.34 -1.23
C ARG A 241 16.45 -15.50 -1.30
N THR A 242 15.93 -16.69 -1.62
CA THR A 242 16.76 -17.81 -2.07
C THR A 242 17.15 -17.65 -3.55
N LYS A 243 16.42 -16.81 -4.30
CA LYS A 243 16.44 -16.71 -5.77
C LYS A 243 16.18 -18.06 -6.45
N LEU A 244 15.46 -18.95 -5.74
CA LEU A 244 15.05 -20.26 -6.21
C LEU A 244 13.58 -20.50 -5.86
N ASP A 245 12.82 -20.91 -6.88
CA ASP A 245 11.41 -21.27 -6.77
C ASP A 245 10.55 -20.17 -6.11
N GLY A 246 10.94 -18.90 -6.17
CA GLY A 246 10.23 -17.75 -5.61
C GLY A 246 10.32 -17.59 -4.10
N ARG A 247 11.18 -18.36 -3.41
CA ARG A 247 11.18 -18.48 -1.94
C ARG A 247 11.98 -17.40 -1.23
N LEU A 248 11.60 -17.17 0.02
CA LEU A 248 12.42 -16.49 1.03
C LEU A 248 13.31 -17.49 1.77
N LYS A 249 14.48 -17.03 2.22
CA LYS A 249 15.35 -17.79 3.13
C LYS A 249 14.57 -18.17 4.41
N PRO A 250 14.64 -19.42 4.89
CA PRO A 250 13.82 -19.90 6.01
C PRO A 250 13.96 -19.05 7.28
N ASP A 251 12.82 -18.72 7.88
CA ASP A 251 12.70 -18.00 9.15
C ASP A 251 13.64 -16.79 9.25
N SER A 252 13.61 -15.96 8.24
CA SER A 252 14.43 -14.75 8.14
C SER A 252 13.59 -13.56 7.69
N PHE A 253 14.11 -12.37 7.95
CA PHE A 253 13.48 -11.11 7.56
C PHE A 253 14.57 -10.08 7.25
N SER A 254 14.25 -9.13 6.39
CA SER A 254 15.23 -8.17 5.88
C SER A 254 15.71 -7.19 6.95
N SER A 255 14.80 -6.64 7.76
CA SER A 255 15.13 -5.55 8.70
C SER A 255 16.01 -6.00 9.87
N LYS A 256 17.24 -5.49 9.92
CA LYS A 256 18.17 -5.67 11.07
C LYS A 256 17.60 -5.05 12.36
N ARG A 257 16.90 -3.93 12.24
CA ARG A 257 16.35 -3.18 13.38
C ARG A 257 15.36 -4.01 14.21
N VAL A 258 14.65 -4.96 13.59
CA VAL A 258 13.72 -5.87 14.27
C VAL A 258 14.40 -6.70 15.36
N LEU A 259 15.70 -6.99 15.20
CA LEU A 259 16.49 -7.74 16.20
C LEU A 259 16.65 -6.98 17.52
N GLY A 260 16.38 -5.66 17.53
CA GLY A 260 16.40 -4.84 18.73
C GLY A 260 15.05 -4.63 19.41
N PHE A 261 14.00 -5.30 18.94
CA PHE A 261 12.67 -5.30 19.56
C PHE A 261 12.40 -6.62 20.28
N PRO A 262 11.43 -6.64 21.22
CA PRO A 262 11.00 -7.88 21.85
C PRO A 262 10.74 -8.99 20.82
N PRO A 263 11.14 -10.24 21.13
CA PRO A 263 11.26 -11.29 20.13
C PRO A 263 9.93 -11.66 19.47
N GLY A 264 8.78 -11.37 20.09
CA GLY A 264 7.48 -11.58 19.46
C GLY A 264 7.29 -10.78 18.16
N VAL A 265 7.94 -9.62 17.98
CA VAL A 265 7.95 -8.88 16.72
C VAL A 265 8.59 -9.72 15.60
N GLY A 266 9.77 -10.27 15.86
CA GLY A 266 10.46 -11.13 14.90
C GLY A 266 9.73 -12.46 14.64
N VAL A 267 9.07 -13.03 15.65
CA VAL A 267 8.22 -14.22 15.48
C VAL A 267 7.08 -13.95 14.49
N MET A 268 6.43 -12.79 14.57
CA MET A 268 5.38 -12.43 13.60
C MET A 268 5.93 -12.31 12.17
N LEU A 269 7.13 -11.73 11.98
CA LEU A 269 7.76 -11.70 10.65
C LEU A 269 8.15 -13.11 10.16
N ILE A 270 8.59 -14.00 11.04
CA ILE A 270 8.84 -15.40 10.70
C ILE A 270 7.54 -16.10 10.27
N MET A 271 6.41 -15.82 10.92
CA MET A 271 5.10 -16.34 10.49
C MET A 271 4.74 -15.86 9.07
N PHE A 272 4.95 -14.58 8.75
CA PHE A 272 4.76 -14.07 7.38
C PHE A 272 5.75 -14.68 6.38
N ASN A 273 7.01 -14.91 6.77
CA ASN A 273 8.00 -15.62 5.94
C ASN A 273 7.52 -17.04 5.59
N ARG A 274 7.10 -17.81 6.60
CA ARG A 274 6.56 -19.16 6.41
C ARG A 274 5.31 -19.16 5.54
N PHE A 275 4.42 -18.18 5.75
CA PHE A 275 3.23 -18.01 4.93
C PHE A 275 3.57 -17.71 3.46
N HIS A 276 4.52 -16.81 3.20
CA HIS A 276 5.01 -16.54 1.84
C HIS A 276 5.51 -17.83 1.17
N ASN A 277 6.38 -18.58 1.84
CA ASN A 277 6.94 -19.83 1.30
C ASN A 277 5.87 -20.91 1.07
N TYR A 278 4.82 -20.94 1.91
CA TYR A 278 3.64 -21.76 1.68
C TYR A 278 2.88 -21.32 0.43
N VAL A 279 2.58 -20.02 0.28
CA VAL A 279 1.87 -19.47 -0.88
C VAL A 279 2.60 -19.75 -2.18
N VAL A 280 3.92 -19.55 -2.22
CA VAL A 280 4.76 -19.88 -3.37
C VAL A 280 4.60 -21.35 -3.79
N THR A 281 4.57 -22.27 -2.81
CA THR A 281 4.37 -23.69 -3.06
C THR A 281 2.98 -23.97 -3.67
N GLN A 282 1.95 -23.27 -3.19
CA GLN A 282 0.59 -23.40 -3.73
C GLN A 282 0.46 -22.82 -5.14
N LEU A 283 1.06 -21.65 -5.41
CA LEU A 283 1.05 -21.02 -6.73
C LEU A 283 1.70 -21.93 -7.78
N ALA A 284 2.87 -22.49 -7.45
CA ALA A 284 3.57 -23.41 -8.34
C ALA A 284 2.80 -24.73 -8.56
N SER A 285 2.10 -25.26 -7.54
CA SER A 285 1.35 -26.52 -7.69
C SER A 285 0.03 -26.35 -8.44
N ILE A 286 -0.66 -25.22 -8.24
CA ILE A 286 -1.94 -24.93 -8.91
C ILE A 286 -1.68 -24.52 -10.35
N ASN A 287 -0.64 -23.69 -10.59
CA ASN A 287 -0.25 -23.19 -11.90
C ASN A 287 -1.45 -22.71 -12.75
N GLU A 288 -2.30 -21.87 -12.15
CA GLU A 288 -3.52 -21.39 -12.79
C GLU A 288 -3.21 -20.70 -14.13
N ASN A 289 -3.94 -21.09 -15.17
CA ASN A 289 -3.75 -20.61 -16.54
C ASN A 289 -2.30 -20.74 -17.06
N ASN A 290 -1.53 -21.71 -16.55
CA ASN A 290 -0.18 -21.98 -17.03
C ASN A 290 0.79 -20.80 -16.82
N ARG A 291 0.55 -20.01 -15.76
CA ARG A 291 1.26 -18.77 -15.45
C ARG A 291 2.63 -18.98 -14.78
N PHE A 292 2.81 -20.11 -14.09
CA PHE A 292 3.99 -20.48 -13.33
C PHE A 292 4.55 -21.82 -13.84
N ASP A 293 4.76 -21.90 -15.15
CA ASP A 293 5.39 -23.07 -15.76
C ASP A 293 6.83 -23.22 -15.29
N ARG A 294 7.09 -24.33 -14.61
CA ARG A 294 8.45 -24.65 -14.17
C ARG A 294 9.33 -24.90 -15.40
N PRO A 295 10.43 -24.16 -15.59
CA PRO A 295 11.31 -24.35 -16.74
C PRO A 295 11.90 -25.77 -16.80
N THR A 296 12.06 -26.27 -18.03
CA THR A 296 12.73 -27.55 -18.30
C THR A 296 14.22 -27.31 -18.46
N GLY A 297 15.06 -27.90 -17.60
CA GLY A 297 16.52 -27.73 -17.67
C GLY A 297 17.18 -27.83 -16.30
N PRO A 298 18.51 -27.70 -16.22
CA PRO A 298 19.21 -27.62 -14.95
C PRO A 298 18.77 -26.37 -14.19
N VAL A 299 18.52 -26.52 -12.88
CA VAL A 299 18.25 -25.39 -11.99
C VAL A 299 19.56 -24.61 -11.82
N PRO A 300 19.59 -23.28 -12.07
CA PRO A 300 20.79 -22.49 -11.87
C PRO A 300 21.17 -22.40 -10.40
N ASP A 301 22.47 -22.33 -10.09
CA ASP A 301 22.91 -21.94 -8.75
C ASP A 301 22.75 -20.42 -8.60
N PRO A 302 22.06 -19.91 -7.57
CA PRO A 302 21.93 -18.47 -7.33
C PRO A 302 23.26 -17.71 -7.17
N SER A 303 24.35 -18.43 -6.91
CA SER A 303 25.70 -17.86 -6.80
C SER A 303 26.45 -17.80 -8.13
N ASP A 304 25.93 -18.42 -9.19
CA ASP A 304 26.52 -18.35 -10.53
C ASP A 304 26.27 -16.96 -11.16
N ASP A 305 27.23 -16.50 -11.96
CA ASP A 305 27.05 -15.32 -12.81
C ASP A 305 26.08 -15.60 -13.95
N ALA A 306 25.29 -14.60 -14.33
CA ALA A 306 24.40 -14.71 -15.47
C ALA A 306 25.21 -15.00 -16.76
N PRO A 307 24.77 -15.94 -17.61
CA PRO A 307 25.45 -16.23 -18.86
C PRO A 307 25.45 -15.01 -19.78
N GLU A 308 26.57 -14.78 -20.48
CA GLU A 308 26.67 -13.71 -21.49
C GLU A 308 25.53 -13.80 -22.50
N VAL A 309 24.84 -12.68 -22.73
CA VAL A 309 23.84 -12.59 -23.80
C VAL A 309 24.59 -12.61 -25.13
N PRO A 310 24.45 -13.65 -25.95
CA PRO A 310 25.22 -13.75 -27.17
C PRO A 310 24.71 -12.74 -28.20
N GLU A 311 25.63 -12.01 -28.82
CA GLU A 311 25.30 -11.16 -29.96
C GLU A 311 24.83 -12.03 -31.14
N LYS A 312 23.74 -11.61 -31.79
CA LYS A 312 23.21 -12.30 -32.95
C LYS A 312 24.19 -12.10 -34.12
N PRO A 313 24.65 -13.18 -34.79
CA PRO A 313 25.47 -13.07 -35.99
C PRO A 313 24.78 -12.24 -37.08
N GLU A 314 25.58 -11.62 -37.96
CA GLU A 314 25.06 -10.86 -39.10
C GLU A 314 24.13 -11.72 -39.97
N SER A 315 23.18 -11.08 -40.66
CA SER A 315 22.09 -11.79 -41.36
C SER A 315 22.56 -12.68 -42.52
N ASP A 316 23.79 -12.51 -42.99
CA ASP A 316 24.44 -13.24 -44.06
C ASP A 316 25.27 -14.44 -43.58
N VAL A 317 25.40 -14.66 -42.27
CA VAL A 317 26.07 -15.84 -41.69
C VAL A 317 25.25 -17.10 -41.96
N ASP A 318 25.91 -18.12 -42.52
CA ASP A 318 25.31 -19.43 -42.79
C ASP A 318 24.82 -20.09 -41.49
N GLN A 319 23.55 -20.50 -41.46
CA GLN A 319 22.91 -21.13 -40.30
C GLN A 319 23.52 -22.49 -39.94
N GLU A 320 24.20 -23.14 -40.88
CA GLU A 320 24.92 -24.40 -40.63
C GLU A 320 26.37 -24.21 -40.19
N SER A 321 26.86 -22.97 -40.19
CA SER A 321 28.21 -22.63 -39.75
C SER A 321 28.47 -22.97 -38.29
N ALA A 322 29.75 -23.20 -37.96
CA ALA A 322 30.17 -23.38 -36.58
C ALA A 322 29.87 -22.15 -35.71
N GLU A 323 29.94 -20.96 -36.29
CA GLU A 323 29.63 -19.69 -35.63
C GLU A 323 28.15 -19.63 -35.22
N TYR A 324 27.22 -19.92 -36.14
CA TYR A 324 25.79 -19.90 -35.84
C TYR A 324 25.40 -20.99 -34.82
N LYS A 325 26.00 -22.18 -34.91
CA LYS A 325 25.80 -23.26 -33.92
C LYS A 325 26.32 -22.89 -32.53
N ALA A 326 27.44 -22.18 -32.44
CA ALA A 326 27.96 -21.65 -31.17
C ALA A 326 27.04 -20.57 -30.59
N TYR A 327 26.52 -19.66 -31.44
CA TYR A 327 25.50 -18.69 -31.05
C TYR A 327 24.25 -19.36 -30.47
N LEU A 328 23.69 -20.36 -31.16
CA LEU A 328 22.50 -21.09 -30.69
C LEU A 328 22.73 -21.77 -29.34
N THR A 329 23.92 -22.33 -29.11
CA THR A 329 24.27 -22.96 -27.83
C THR A 329 24.31 -21.95 -26.69
N LYS A 330 24.99 -20.80 -26.90
CA LYS A 330 25.02 -19.71 -25.92
C LYS A 330 23.62 -19.13 -25.69
N LYS A 331 22.83 -19.00 -26.75
CA LYS A 331 21.47 -18.47 -26.70
C LYS A 331 20.57 -19.39 -25.89
N ALA A 332 20.63 -20.70 -26.12
CA ALA A 332 19.87 -21.68 -25.35
C ALA A 332 20.20 -21.65 -23.85
N ALA A 333 21.48 -21.49 -23.49
CA ALA A 333 21.89 -21.33 -22.09
C ALA A 333 21.33 -20.03 -21.48
N SER A 334 21.42 -18.91 -22.20
CA SER A 334 20.87 -17.62 -21.77
C SER A 334 19.34 -17.64 -21.65
N ASP A 335 18.64 -18.23 -22.63
CA ASP A 335 17.18 -18.39 -22.61
C ASP A 335 16.73 -19.26 -21.42
N SER A 336 17.44 -20.37 -21.15
CA SER A 336 17.16 -21.24 -19.99
C SER A 336 17.36 -20.51 -18.67
N TRP A 337 18.44 -19.75 -18.53
CA TRP A 337 18.69 -18.93 -17.34
C TRP A 337 17.58 -17.89 -17.13
N ASN A 338 17.24 -17.15 -18.17
CA ASN A 338 16.19 -16.12 -18.13
C ASN A 338 14.82 -16.72 -17.82
N ALA A 339 14.52 -17.93 -18.30
CA ALA A 339 13.29 -18.65 -17.93
C ALA A 339 13.24 -18.96 -16.44
N TRP A 340 14.34 -19.41 -15.83
CA TRP A 340 14.42 -19.66 -14.38
C TRP A 340 14.32 -18.38 -13.55
N VAL A 341 15.01 -17.31 -13.95
CA VAL A 341 14.92 -16.00 -13.30
C VAL A 341 13.49 -15.46 -13.36
N LYS A 342 12.83 -15.57 -14.52
CA LYS A 342 11.45 -15.17 -14.69
C LYS A 342 10.50 -15.98 -13.83
N TYR A 343 10.65 -17.31 -13.81
CA TYR A 343 9.84 -18.21 -13.00
C TYR A 343 9.97 -17.91 -11.50
N ASP A 344 11.19 -17.77 -10.99
CA ASP A 344 11.45 -17.37 -9.60
C ASP A 344 10.82 -16.00 -9.28
N ASN A 345 11.04 -15.00 -10.13
CA ASN A 345 10.53 -13.65 -9.90
C ASN A 345 9.01 -13.56 -9.96
N ASP A 346 8.36 -14.22 -10.92
CA ASP A 346 6.90 -14.22 -11.02
C ASP A 346 6.26 -14.89 -9.79
N LEU A 347 6.80 -16.02 -9.32
CA LEU A 347 6.34 -16.66 -8.07
C LEU A 347 6.55 -15.75 -6.86
N PHE A 348 7.76 -15.22 -6.69
CA PHE A 348 8.13 -14.35 -5.58
C PHE A 348 7.21 -13.13 -5.51
N GLN A 349 7.09 -12.38 -6.61
CA GLN A 349 6.32 -11.13 -6.62
C GLN A 349 4.82 -11.39 -6.43
N THR A 350 4.28 -12.48 -6.98
CA THR A 350 2.89 -12.86 -6.76
C THR A 350 2.64 -13.22 -5.30
N ALA A 351 3.49 -14.05 -4.70
CA ALA A 351 3.38 -14.43 -3.29
C ALA A 351 3.59 -13.23 -2.35
N ARG A 352 4.46 -12.29 -2.72
CA ARG A 352 4.63 -11.01 -2.03
C ARG A 352 3.33 -10.22 -2.03
N LEU A 353 2.67 -10.04 -3.19
CA LEU A 353 1.38 -9.35 -3.27
C LEU A 353 0.29 -10.02 -2.41
N ILE A 354 0.19 -11.35 -2.44
CA ILE A 354 -0.78 -12.10 -1.62
C ILE A 354 -0.50 -11.92 -0.13
N THR A 355 0.77 -12.03 0.27
CA THR A 355 1.18 -11.88 1.68
C THR A 355 0.97 -10.46 2.18
N CYS A 356 1.27 -9.44 1.37
CA CYS A 356 0.97 -8.05 1.71
C CYS A 356 -0.55 -7.82 1.77
N GLY A 357 -1.33 -8.47 0.90
CA GLY A 357 -2.80 -8.46 0.97
C GLY A 357 -3.35 -9.06 2.26
N LEU A 358 -2.79 -10.18 2.73
CA LEU A 358 -3.10 -10.76 4.05
C LEU A 358 -2.74 -9.79 5.17
N TYR A 359 -1.52 -9.25 5.15
CA TYR A 359 -1.04 -8.29 6.13
C TYR A 359 -1.95 -7.06 6.22
N VAL A 360 -2.28 -6.40 5.10
CA VAL A 360 -3.23 -5.28 5.05
C VAL A 360 -4.60 -5.69 5.58
N SER A 361 -5.06 -6.91 5.29
CA SER A 361 -6.34 -7.40 5.81
C SER A 361 -6.33 -7.56 7.34
N ILE A 362 -5.24 -8.08 7.92
CA ILE A 362 -5.05 -8.13 9.39
C ILE A 362 -5.04 -6.70 9.97
N VAL A 363 -4.37 -5.75 9.30
CA VAL A 363 -4.35 -4.35 9.74
C VAL A 363 -5.77 -3.76 9.79
N LEU A 364 -6.54 -3.88 8.72
CA LEU A 364 -7.87 -3.24 8.62
C LEU A 364 -8.94 -3.96 9.47
N ARG A 365 -8.88 -5.30 9.55
CA ARG A 365 -9.95 -6.12 10.13
C ARG A 365 -9.69 -6.56 11.57
N ASP A 366 -8.44 -6.49 12.05
CA ASP A 366 -8.12 -6.88 13.42
C ASP A 366 -7.44 -5.74 14.19
N TYR A 367 -6.36 -5.17 13.63
CA TYR A 367 -5.60 -4.12 14.31
C TYR A 367 -6.41 -2.83 14.51
N VAL A 368 -6.96 -2.26 13.43
CA VAL A 368 -7.77 -1.02 13.47
C VAL A 368 -8.99 -1.21 14.38
N ARG A 369 -9.66 -2.36 14.29
CA ARG A 369 -10.80 -2.66 15.15
C ARG A 369 -10.41 -2.73 16.63
N THR A 370 -9.22 -3.25 16.94
CA THR A 370 -8.76 -3.35 18.33
C THR A 370 -8.35 -1.99 18.90
N ILE A 371 -7.63 -1.15 18.14
CA ILE A 371 -7.26 0.20 18.62
C ILE A 371 -8.49 1.11 18.81
N LEU A 372 -9.54 0.92 18.00
CA LEU A 372 -10.83 1.61 18.13
C LEU A 372 -11.74 0.94 19.17
N ASN A 373 -11.27 -0.09 19.86
CA ASN A 373 -12.02 -0.85 20.86
C ASN A 373 -13.33 -1.48 20.33
N MET A 374 -13.41 -1.73 19.02
CA MET A 374 -14.57 -2.32 18.35
C MET A 374 -14.64 -3.84 18.52
N ASN A 375 -13.53 -4.48 18.89
CA ASN A 375 -13.44 -5.90 19.22
C ASN A 375 -14.30 -6.32 20.43
N ARG A 376 -14.85 -5.36 21.18
CA ARG A 376 -15.79 -5.59 22.30
C ARG A 376 -17.26 -5.39 21.92
N THR A 377 -17.53 -5.14 20.64
CA THR A 377 -18.90 -4.97 20.12
C THR A 377 -19.32 -6.20 19.33
N ALA A 378 -20.62 -6.43 19.18
CA ALA A 378 -21.15 -7.49 18.31
C ALA A 378 -20.98 -7.17 16.82
N SER A 379 -20.51 -5.97 16.47
CA SER A 379 -20.35 -5.54 15.09
C SER A 379 -19.10 -6.17 14.46
N SER A 380 -19.30 -6.81 13.31
CA SER A 380 -18.23 -7.27 12.42
C SER A 380 -17.70 -6.16 11.51
N TRP A 381 -18.23 -4.93 11.63
CA TRP A 381 -17.80 -3.78 10.82
C TRP A 381 -16.29 -3.58 10.93
N ALA A 382 -15.66 -3.38 9.76
CA ALA A 382 -14.26 -3.04 9.61
C ALA A 382 -14.15 -1.89 8.60
N LEU A 383 -13.18 -1.01 8.81
CA LEU A 383 -12.82 0.02 7.85
C LEU A 383 -12.02 -0.64 6.71
N ASP A 384 -12.70 -1.20 5.71
CA ASP A 384 -12.06 -1.82 4.55
C ASP A 384 -12.44 -1.06 3.26
N PRO A 385 -11.59 -0.13 2.78
CA PRO A 385 -11.90 0.69 1.61
C PRO A 385 -11.90 -0.13 0.30
N ARG A 386 -11.50 -1.41 0.34
CA ARG A 386 -11.50 -2.32 -0.82
C ARG A 386 -12.88 -2.95 -1.06
N THR A 387 -13.86 -2.69 -0.18
CA THR A 387 -15.22 -3.21 -0.33
C THR A 387 -16.10 -2.25 -1.11
N ASN A 388 -16.95 -2.79 -1.98
CA ASN A 388 -17.90 -2.00 -2.78
C ASN A 388 -18.88 -1.18 -1.93
N GLU A 389 -19.04 -1.55 -0.65
CA GLU A 389 -19.89 -0.89 0.34
C GLU A 389 -19.35 0.47 0.80
N GLY A 390 -18.05 0.74 0.60
CA GLY A 390 -17.41 2.03 0.89
C GLY A 390 -17.65 3.11 -0.18
N LYS A 391 -18.29 2.75 -1.31
CA LYS A 391 -18.64 3.68 -2.40
C LYS A 391 -19.86 4.50 -1.99
N SER A 392 -19.61 5.69 -1.46
CA SER A 392 -20.65 6.61 -0.99
C SER A 392 -21.62 6.99 -2.12
N ILE A 393 -22.92 7.00 -1.84
CA ILE A 393 -23.96 7.52 -2.74
C ILE A 393 -23.87 9.07 -2.88
N LEU A 394 -23.14 9.73 -1.98
CA LEU A 394 -23.08 11.21 -1.86
C LEU A 394 -21.69 11.81 -2.18
N ARG A 395 -20.66 11.00 -2.40
CA ARG A 395 -19.30 11.44 -2.77
C ARG A 395 -18.70 10.42 -3.74
N GLY A 396 -17.93 10.90 -4.71
CA GLY A 396 -17.25 10.06 -5.70
C GLY A 396 -16.41 8.96 -5.06
N GLU A 397 -16.08 7.94 -5.85
CA GLU A 397 -15.29 6.79 -5.41
C GLU A 397 -13.98 7.22 -4.74
N THR A 398 -13.51 6.45 -3.76
CA THR A 398 -12.20 6.70 -3.15
C THR A 398 -11.13 6.54 -4.23
N PRO A 399 -10.29 7.54 -4.49
CA PRO A 399 -9.29 7.43 -5.55
C PRO A 399 -8.32 6.26 -5.29
N GLU A 400 -8.09 5.46 -6.32
CA GLU A 400 -7.13 4.35 -6.32
C GLU A 400 -5.95 4.67 -7.24
N GLY A 401 -4.78 4.07 -6.98
CA GLY A 401 -3.58 4.29 -7.82
C GLY A 401 -2.94 5.69 -7.72
N THR A 402 -3.49 6.61 -6.92
CA THR A 402 -2.95 7.98 -6.78
C THR A 402 -1.69 8.08 -5.92
N GLY A 403 -1.22 6.98 -5.34
CA GLY A 403 -0.06 6.94 -4.45
C GLY A 403 -0.35 7.46 -3.03
N ASN A 404 0.65 7.38 -2.17
CA ASN A 404 0.63 7.87 -0.78
C ASN A 404 2.01 8.39 -0.38
N GLN A 405 2.06 9.38 0.51
CA GLN A 405 3.31 9.83 1.13
C GLN A 405 3.05 10.12 2.59
N VAL A 406 3.68 9.36 3.49
CA VAL A 406 3.44 9.53 4.92
C VAL A 406 4.03 10.85 5.44
N SER A 407 3.33 11.47 6.37
CA SER A 407 3.77 12.73 6.96
C SER A 407 4.67 12.55 8.17
N VAL A 408 5.46 13.58 8.48
CA VAL A 408 6.29 13.61 9.68
C VAL A 408 5.44 13.65 10.95
N GLU A 409 4.25 14.27 10.90
CA GLU A 409 3.29 14.25 12.01
C GLU A 409 2.80 12.82 12.25
N PHE A 410 2.51 12.06 11.19
CA PHE A 410 2.05 10.68 11.31
C PHE A 410 3.09 9.76 11.96
N ASN A 411 4.37 9.96 11.62
CA ASN A 411 5.49 9.28 12.28
C ASN A 411 5.52 9.58 13.79
N LEU A 412 5.42 10.85 14.17
CA LEU A 412 5.53 11.26 15.57
C LEU A 412 4.35 10.79 16.42
N ILE A 413 3.11 10.86 15.93
CA ILE A 413 1.93 10.43 16.71
C ILE A 413 1.86 8.91 16.93
N TYR A 414 2.60 8.11 16.15
CA TYR A 414 2.67 6.65 16.28
C TYR A 414 3.78 6.16 17.23
N ARG A 415 4.47 7.07 17.93
CA ARG A 415 5.47 6.74 18.95
C ARG A 415 4.82 6.32 20.28
N TRP A 416 4.27 5.12 20.31
CA TRP A 416 3.49 4.61 21.44
C TRP A 416 4.33 3.89 22.50
N HIS A 417 5.54 4.36 22.82
CA HIS A 417 6.42 3.66 23.78
C HIS A 417 5.84 3.58 25.21
N CYS A 418 4.78 4.33 25.53
CA CYS A 418 4.01 4.20 26.76
C CYS A 418 3.31 2.84 26.92
N THR A 419 3.14 2.09 25.83
CA THR A 419 2.43 0.80 25.85
C THR A 419 3.35 -0.39 26.07
N ILE A 420 4.67 -0.16 26.19
CA ILE A 420 5.65 -1.20 26.52
C ILE A 420 5.34 -1.79 27.90
N SER A 421 5.20 -3.12 27.95
CA SER A 421 4.91 -3.86 29.18
C SER A 421 6.15 -3.93 30.10
N PRO A 422 6.01 -4.33 31.37
CA PRO A 422 7.15 -4.57 32.24
C PRO A 422 8.05 -5.71 31.75
N LYS A 423 7.46 -6.73 31.09
CA LYS A 423 8.21 -7.83 30.49
C LYS A 423 9.12 -7.32 29.38
N ASP A 424 8.56 -6.55 28.45
CA ASP A 424 9.29 -6.05 27.29
C ASP A 424 10.30 -4.98 27.67
N ASP A 425 9.97 -4.11 28.63
CA ASP A 425 10.93 -3.17 29.21
C ASP A 425 12.15 -3.88 29.79
N LYS A 426 11.93 -4.91 30.63
CA LYS A 426 13.02 -5.72 31.17
C LYS A 426 13.84 -6.37 30.06
N TRP A 427 13.19 -6.93 29.05
CA TRP A 427 13.88 -7.52 27.90
C TRP A 427 14.74 -6.48 27.16
N THR A 428 14.22 -5.25 26.94
CA THR A 428 14.95 -4.17 26.28
C THR A 428 16.17 -3.73 27.10
N GLN A 429 16.03 -3.62 28.42
CA GLN A 429 17.16 -3.33 29.31
C GLN A 429 18.25 -4.41 29.21
N GLU A 430 17.87 -5.68 29.24
CA GLU A 430 18.81 -6.82 29.10
C GLU A 430 19.49 -6.84 27.74
N MET A 431 18.73 -6.61 26.65
CA MET A 431 19.28 -6.50 25.30
C MET A 431 20.28 -5.34 25.22
N PHE A 432 19.89 -4.15 25.65
CA PHE A 432 20.76 -2.96 25.59
C PHE A 432 22.03 -3.18 26.41
N ALA A 433 21.91 -3.72 27.62
CA ALA A 433 23.07 -4.04 28.45
C ALA A 433 23.99 -5.09 27.81
N LYS A 434 23.44 -6.07 27.07
CA LYS A 434 24.21 -7.10 26.36
C LYS A 434 24.92 -6.54 25.13
N GLU A 435 24.23 -5.75 24.31
CA GLU A 435 24.67 -5.40 22.95
C GLU A 435 25.26 -4.00 22.80
N LEU A 436 24.83 -3.02 23.60
CA LEU A 436 25.26 -1.63 23.48
C LEU A 436 26.41 -1.35 24.44
N LYS A 437 27.64 -1.61 23.98
CA LYS A 437 28.86 -1.42 24.76
C LYS A 437 29.55 -0.11 24.39
N HIS A 438 30.07 0.59 25.40
CA HIS A 438 30.89 1.77 25.16
C HIS A 438 32.32 1.34 24.73
N PRO A 439 32.90 1.90 23.65
CA PRO A 439 34.15 1.40 23.08
C PRO A 439 35.36 1.46 24.01
N SER A 440 35.41 2.45 24.90
CA SER A 440 36.54 2.69 25.82
C SER A 440 36.23 2.34 27.27
N ASP A 441 34.99 1.96 27.58
CA ASP A 441 34.56 1.62 28.93
C ASP A 441 33.41 0.60 28.87
N PRO A 442 33.71 -0.70 28.69
CA PRO A 442 32.70 -1.74 28.49
C PRO A 442 31.72 -1.92 29.67
N ASP A 443 32.08 -1.43 30.86
CA ASP A 443 31.31 -1.53 32.09
C ASP A 443 30.38 -0.31 32.31
N LYS A 444 30.54 0.76 31.52
CA LYS A 444 29.62 1.90 31.53
C LYS A 444 28.22 1.44 31.17
N LYS A 445 27.25 1.78 32.02
CA LYS A 445 25.84 1.40 31.81
C LYS A 445 25.20 2.26 30.73
N VAL A 446 24.23 1.69 30.02
CA VAL A 446 23.53 2.38 28.93
C VAL A 446 22.76 3.59 29.45
N GLU A 447 22.25 3.54 30.69
CA GLU A 447 21.59 4.68 31.35
C GLU A 447 22.51 5.91 31.51
N ASP A 448 23.83 5.70 31.54
CA ASP A 448 24.84 6.74 31.71
C ASP A 448 25.41 7.23 30.36
N PHE A 449 24.92 6.70 29.23
CA PHE A 449 25.38 7.12 27.91
C PHE A 449 24.86 8.53 27.59
N THR A 450 25.73 9.36 27.01
CA THR A 450 25.29 10.54 26.26
C THR A 450 24.53 10.10 25.00
N LEU A 451 23.72 11.00 24.41
CA LEU A 451 23.00 10.69 23.18
C LEU A 451 23.94 10.31 22.01
N MET A 452 25.13 10.90 21.97
CA MET A 452 26.15 10.57 20.96
C MET A 452 26.73 9.18 21.19
N GLU A 453 27.07 8.83 22.44
CA GLU A 453 27.54 7.49 22.79
C GLU A 453 26.47 6.43 22.49
N PHE A 454 25.21 6.70 22.82
CA PHE A 454 24.09 5.82 22.49
C PHE A 454 23.93 5.63 20.97
N GLY A 455 23.99 6.72 20.19
CA GLY A 455 23.92 6.66 18.74
C GLY A 455 25.07 5.86 18.11
N HIS A 456 26.30 6.04 18.61
CA HIS A 456 27.44 5.24 18.16
C HIS A 456 27.29 3.76 18.54
N ALA A 457 26.89 3.45 19.77
CA ALA A 457 26.71 2.07 20.21
C ALA A 457 25.64 1.33 19.39
N ILE A 458 24.53 2.00 19.03
CA ILE A 458 23.50 1.44 18.14
C ILE A 458 24.07 1.16 16.73
N ARG A 459 24.80 2.12 16.16
CA ARG A 459 25.42 1.95 14.84
C ARG A 459 26.43 0.80 14.83
N ASP A 460 27.28 0.73 15.86
CA ASP A 460 28.31 -0.30 15.96
C ASP A 460 27.66 -1.69 16.19
N TRP A 461 26.56 -1.77 16.95
CA TRP A 461 25.76 -3.00 17.04
C TRP A 461 25.16 -3.40 15.68
N GLU A 462 24.56 -2.47 14.94
CA GLU A 462 23.98 -2.75 13.62
C GLU A 462 25.03 -3.27 12.62
N GLN A 463 26.25 -2.72 12.65
CA GLN A 463 27.37 -3.17 11.81
C GLN A 463 27.87 -4.58 12.15
N ARG A 464 27.65 -5.07 13.38
CA ARG A 464 27.99 -6.45 13.76
C ARG A 464 26.97 -7.48 13.28
N ILE A 465 25.79 -7.06 12.83
CA ILE A 465 24.74 -7.95 12.35
C ILE A 465 25.08 -8.39 10.92
N ASP A 466 25.18 -9.70 10.71
CA ASP A 466 25.47 -10.32 9.43
C ASP A 466 24.52 -9.82 8.32
N GLU A 467 25.07 -9.52 7.15
CA GLU A 467 24.27 -9.08 6.00
C GLU A 467 23.31 -10.17 5.52
N ASP A 468 23.72 -11.44 5.61
CA ASP A 468 22.89 -12.58 5.23
C ASP A 468 21.83 -12.89 6.30
N PRO A 469 20.53 -12.69 6.00
CA PRO A 469 19.46 -12.85 6.98
C PRO A 469 19.41 -14.22 7.68
N VAL A 470 19.85 -15.29 7.02
CA VAL A 470 19.83 -16.65 7.61
C VAL A 470 20.93 -16.86 8.65
N LYS A 471 22.02 -16.09 8.58
CA LYS A 471 23.16 -16.17 9.53
C LYS A 471 22.95 -15.35 10.80
N ARG A 472 21.94 -14.48 10.82
CA ARG A 472 21.60 -13.64 11.98
C ARG A 472 21.06 -14.51 13.13
N GLY A 473 21.54 -14.24 14.34
CA GLY A 473 20.96 -14.81 15.56
C GLY A 473 19.58 -14.22 15.86
N PHE A 474 18.72 -15.00 16.51
CA PHE A 474 17.38 -14.55 16.90
C PHE A 474 16.96 -15.17 18.24
N ALA A 475 16.65 -14.33 19.23
CA ALA A 475 16.15 -14.72 20.55
C ALA A 475 16.95 -15.85 21.24
N ASP A 476 18.27 -15.88 21.02
CA ASP A 476 19.18 -16.95 21.47
C ASP A 476 18.75 -18.39 21.06
N LEU A 477 17.89 -18.51 20.03
CA LEU A 477 17.42 -19.77 19.46
C LEU A 477 18.43 -20.36 18.47
N LYS A 478 18.44 -21.69 18.36
CA LYS A 478 19.26 -22.41 17.39
C LYS A 478 18.43 -22.80 16.17
N ARG A 479 18.99 -22.59 14.99
CA ARG A 479 18.43 -23.07 13.73
C ARG A 479 18.68 -24.57 13.55
N GLY A 480 17.75 -25.25 12.88
CA GLY A 480 17.88 -26.60 12.37
C GLY A 480 18.80 -26.67 11.15
N LYS A 481 18.97 -27.90 10.62
CA LYS A 481 19.81 -28.14 9.44
C LYS A 481 19.27 -27.50 8.15
N ASP A 482 17.96 -27.32 8.09
CA ASP A 482 17.21 -26.66 7.02
C ASP A 482 17.19 -25.12 7.16
N GLY A 483 17.82 -24.58 8.21
CA GLY A 483 17.84 -23.16 8.51
C GLY A 483 16.61 -22.64 9.27
N SER A 484 15.60 -23.47 9.54
CA SER A 484 14.40 -23.05 10.27
C SER A 484 14.60 -23.12 11.79
N PHE A 485 13.80 -22.38 12.57
CA PHE A 485 13.69 -22.54 14.01
C PHE A 485 12.64 -23.59 14.36
N ARG A 486 12.82 -24.22 15.53
CA ARG A 486 11.84 -25.18 16.06
C ARG A 486 10.52 -24.47 16.36
N GLU A 487 9.42 -25.12 15.98
CA GLU A 487 8.08 -24.57 16.11
C GLU A 487 7.68 -24.32 17.56
N GLU A 488 7.95 -25.27 18.46
CA GLU A 488 7.68 -25.11 19.90
C GLU A 488 8.38 -23.89 20.53
N ASP A 489 9.58 -23.53 20.08
CA ASP A 489 10.31 -22.37 20.60
C ASP A 489 9.65 -21.05 20.16
N LEU A 490 9.25 -20.95 18.88
CA LEU A 490 8.51 -19.80 18.34
C LEU A 490 7.11 -19.68 18.97
N ALA A 491 6.40 -20.80 19.10
CA ALA A 491 5.07 -20.86 19.70
C ALA A 491 5.09 -20.43 21.17
N LYS A 492 6.13 -20.80 21.91
CA LYS A 492 6.33 -20.35 23.29
C LYS A 492 6.46 -18.82 23.36
N ILE A 493 7.34 -18.22 22.57
CA ILE A 493 7.52 -16.76 22.53
C ILE A 493 6.20 -16.06 22.19
N PHE A 494 5.49 -16.55 21.17
CA PHE A 494 4.21 -15.96 20.77
C PHE A 494 3.15 -16.07 21.89
N LYS A 495 2.99 -17.26 22.49
CA LYS A 495 2.05 -17.48 23.60
C LYS A 495 2.31 -16.53 24.76
N GLU A 496 3.56 -16.46 25.23
CA GLU A 496 3.90 -15.58 26.34
C GLU A 496 3.72 -14.09 26.01
N SER A 497 3.70 -13.73 24.72
CA SER A 497 3.40 -12.37 24.25
C SER A 497 1.90 -12.09 24.20
N VAL A 498 1.09 -13.10 23.85
CA VAL A 498 -0.38 -13.04 23.92
C VAL A 498 -0.83 -12.84 25.37
N GLU A 499 -0.19 -13.52 26.32
CA GLU A 499 -0.50 -13.45 27.76
C GLU A 499 0.03 -12.16 28.44
N ASP A 500 0.97 -11.46 27.79
CA ASP A 500 1.55 -10.22 28.32
C ASP A 500 0.66 -9.00 28.03
N VAL A 501 0.34 -8.24 29.08
CA VAL A 501 -0.56 -7.09 29.00
C VAL A 501 0.25 -5.81 28.80
N ALA A 502 -0.05 -5.12 27.70
CA ALA A 502 0.57 -3.85 27.37
C ALA A 502 0.20 -2.72 28.33
N GLY A 503 1.00 -1.66 28.33
CA GLY A 503 0.75 -0.42 29.08
C GLY A 503 -0.42 0.40 28.52
N SER A 504 -1.03 1.21 29.36
CA SER A 504 -2.03 2.21 28.94
C SER A 504 -1.37 3.44 28.34
N TYR A 505 -2.00 4.06 27.35
CA TYR A 505 -1.64 5.40 26.89
C TYR A 505 -1.72 6.43 28.02
N GLY A 506 -0.84 7.43 27.99
CA GLY A 506 -0.91 8.60 28.88
C GLY A 506 0.47 9.16 29.26
N ALA A 507 0.45 10.28 29.98
CA ALA A 507 1.63 10.88 30.58
C ALA A 507 2.17 10.00 31.72
N ASN A 508 3.48 10.06 31.94
CA ASN A 508 4.20 9.29 32.97
C ASN A 508 4.01 7.77 32.79
N ARG A 509 4.31 7.27 31.58
CA ARG A 509 4.07 5.88 31.17
C ARG A 509 5.20 5.25 30.36
N ILE A 510 6.19 6.01 29.90
CA ILE A 510 7.27 5.50 29.05
C ILE A 510 8.39 4.94 29.92
N PRO A 511 8.85 3.69 29.67
CA PRO A 511 9.99 3.13 30.39
C PRO A 511 11.26 4.00 30.25
N GLU A 512 12.02 4.11 31.33
CA GLU A 512 13.22 4.95 31.42
C GLU A 512 14.29 4.54 30.41
N ILE A 513 14.38 3.25 30.06
CA ILE A 513 15.31 2.74 29.03
C ILE A 513 15.07 3.36 27.64
N MET A 514 13.86 3.88 27.39
CA MET A 514 13.51 4.55 26.13
C MET A 514 13.89 6.03 26.11
N LYS A 515 14.43 6.58 27.20
CA LYS A 515 14.80 8.00 27.32
C LYS A 515 15.65 8.49 26.14
N PRO A 516 16.76 7.84 25.73
CA PRO A 516 17.54 8.32 24.58
C PRO A 516 16.73 8.46 23.29
N ILE A 517 15.77 7.55 23.06
CA ILE A 517 14.93 7.49 21.87
C ILE A 517 13.89 8.62 21.86
N GLU A 518 13.27 8.90 23.02
CA GLU A 518 12.31 10.01 23.17
C GLU A 518 12.98 11.38 23.03
N LEU A 519 14.17 11.52 23.63
CA LEU A 519 14.99 12.72 23.54
C LEU A 519 15.32 13.06 22.08
N LEU A 520 15.78 12.07 21.30
CA LEU A 520 16.02 12.22 19.87
C LEU A 520 14.73 12.57 19.10
N GLY A 521 13.59 11.99 19.49
CA GLY A 521 12.27 12.31 18.93
C GLY A 521 11.89 13.77 19.12
N ILE A 522 12.00 14.28 20.35
CA ILE A 522 11.74 15.69 20.71
C ILE A 522 12.67 16.62 19.92
N MET A 523 13.96 16.32 19.87
CA MET A 523 14.95 17.10 19.11
C MET A 523 14.63 17.14 17.61
N SER A 524 14.21 16.01 17.04
CA SER A 524 13.86 15.91 15.61
C SER A 524 12.61 16.71 15.29
N ALA A 525 11.55 16.59 16.10
CA ALA A 525 10.32 17.36 15.96
C ALA A 525 10.56 18.87 16.01
N ARG A 526 11.43 19.33 16.93
CA ARG A 526 11.85 20.73 17.03
C ARG A 526 12.65 21.16 15.80
N LYS A 527 13.69 20.41 15.41
CA LYS A 527 14.52 20.72 14.24
C LYS A 527 13.71 20.84 12.96
N TRP A 528 12.69 20.00 12.78
CA TRP A 528 11.83 20.02 11.60
C TRP A 528 10.67 21.01 11.72
N ASN A 529 10.59 21.82 12.78
CA ASN A 529 9.48 22.73 13.04
C ASN A 529 8.12 22.03 12.89
N VAL A 530 7.94 20.85 13.48
CA VAL A 530 6.63 20.17 13.44
C VAL A 530 5.62 20.99 14.25
N SER A 531 4.38 21.04 13.79
CA SER A 531 3.29 21.76 14.45
C SER A 531 3.13 21.34 15.91
N THR A 532 2.95 22.31 16.80
CA THR A 532 2.65 22.07 18.22
C THR A 532 1.14 21.96 18.43
N SER A 533 0.69 21.20 19.44
CA SER A 533 -0.69 21.30 19.91
C SER A 533 -0.93 22.71 20.43
N GLY A 534 -1.86 23.44 19.81
CA GLY A 534 -2.28 24.77 20.22
C GLY A 534 -3.06 24.79 21.53
#